data_AF-A0A238W744-F1
#
_entry.id   AF-A0A238W744-F1
#
_cell.length_a   1.000
_cell.length_b   1.000
_cell.length_c   1.000
_cell.angle_alpha   90.00
_cell.angle_beta   90.00
_cell.angle_gamma   90.00
#
_symmetry.space_group_name_H-M   'P 1'
#
loop_
_entity.id
_entity.type
_entity.pdbx_description
1 polymer ?
#
loop_
_entity_poly.entity_id
_entity_poly.type
_entity_poly.pdbx_seq_one_letter_code
_entity_poly.pdbx_strand_id
1 'polypeptide(L)'
;MHPIARLIARHAPKPLRPLAYRFLYRRLMAEFALDPALFAGRRVLIAGPARTIDSDLAGLDPGRFDLVVRMNNGLDTPIAAFADNPYRCEVLFHSLTRDARPVTPEHLRRAGVATLVHRVPKRSVFLRTIAFLDRLDPATRLRIVPVDHYDALSRSLGGYSPTTGLVCASVILQALPDTLAICGFTFFDTRYVAHYDDADRSDADTAQRVRSQGHHAPHREAGVLMTMVGQARARGVTVMLGQAVQEAAERIAERERAAEPMPRRP
;
A
#
# COMPACT_ATOMS: atom_id res chain seq x y z
N MET A 1 -21.11 -4.71 -13.87
CA MET A 1 -21.91 -5.00 -12.66
C MET A 1 -22.31 -3.69 -11.97
N HIS A 2 -23.55 -3.58 -11.47
CA HIS A 2 -24.14 -2.41 -10.76
C HIS A 2 -24.31 -1.08 -11.55
N PRO A 3 -25.09 -1.02 -12.65
CA PRO A 3 -25.37 0.23 -13.37
C PRO A 3 -25.96 1.34 -12.47
N ILE A 4 -26.92 1.00 -11.61
CA ILE A 4 -27.56 1.98 -10.70
C ILE A 4 -26.56 2.52 -9.67
N ALA A 5 -25.73 1.66 -9.06
CA ALA A 5 -24.75 2.12 -8.08
C ALA A 5 -23.73 3.08 -8.69
N ARG A 6 -23.32 2.84 -9.94
CA ARG A 6 -22.44 3.72 -10.71
C ARG A 6 -23.08 5.09 -10.96
N LEU A 7 -24.34 5.10 -11.38
CA LEU A 7 -25.10 6.34 -11.57
C LEU A 7 -25.17 7.16 -10.26
N ILE A 8 -25.53 6.50 -9.15
CA ILE A 8 -25.58 7.14 -7.83
C ILE A 8 -24.21 7.68 -7.43
N ALA A 9 -23.13 6.90 -7.58
CA ALA A 9 -21.79 7.30 -7.17
C ALA A 9 -21.29 8.56 -7.89
N ARG A 10 -21.66 8.74 -9.16
CA ARG A 10 -21.29 9.89 -9.98
C ARG A 10 -22.18 11.10 -9.74
N HIS A 11 -23.49 10.87 -9.73
CA HIS A 11 -24.48 11.94 -9.86
C HIS A 11 -25.25 12.24 -8.58
N ALA A 12 -24.99 11.55 -7.46
CA ALA A 12 -25.62 11.88 -6.19
C ALA A 12 -25.36 13.37 -5.84
N PRO A 13 -26.42 14.18 -5.70
CA PRO A 13 -26.30 15.59 -5.38
C PRO A 13 -25.71 15.74 -3.97
N LYS A 14 -24.95 16.82 -3.74
CA LYS A 14 -24.25 17.10 -2.47
C LYS A 14 -25.06 16.76 -1.20
N PRO A 15 -26.33 17.19 -1.03
CA PRO A 15 -27.12 16.88 0.17
C PRO A 15 -27.41 15.38 0.36
N LEU A 16 -27.48 14.61 -0.73
CA LEU A 16 -27.76 13.17 -0.68
C LEU A 16 -26.51 12.30 -0.68
N ARG A 17 -25.31 12.86 -0.92
CA ARG A 17 -24.05 12.09 -0.92
C ARG A 17 -23.83 11.30 0.38
N PRO A 18 -24.12 11.82 1.59
CA PRO A 18 -23.98 11.05 2.82
C PRO A 18 -24.84 9.79 2.87
N LEU A 19 -26.10 9.91 2.47
CA LEU A 19 -27.03 8.78 2.39
C LEU A 19 -26.57 7.79 1.32
N ALA A 20 -26.18 8.30 0.15
CA ALA A 20 -25.71 7.49 -0.97
C ALA A 20 -24.50 6.62 -0.60
N TYR A 21 -23.44 7.20 -0.04
CA TYR A 21 -22.25 6.40 0.30
C TYR A 21 -22.52 5.41 1.44
N ARG A 22 -23.34 5.78 2.45
CA ARG A 22 -23.69 4.86 3.54
C ARG A 22 -24.49 3.66 3.02
N PHE A 23 -25.48 3.94 2.17
CA PHE A 23 -26.32 2.91 1.54
C PHE A 23 -25.48 1.99 0.66
N LEU A 24 -24.69 2.55 -0.27
CA LEU A 24 -23.87 1.77 -1.19
C LEU A 24 -22.79 0.98 -0.46
N TYR A 25 -22.11 1.58 0.53
CA TYR A 25 -21.11 0.86 1.33
C TYR A 25 -21.74 -0.32 2.06
N ARG A 26 -22.85 -0.12 2.79
CA ARG A 26 -23.54 -1.20 3.51
C ARG A 26 -23.99 -2.32 2.57
N ARG A 27 -24.46 -1.97 1.37
CA ARG A 27 -25.01 -2.95 0.41
C ARG A 27 -23.92 -3.73 -0.31
N LEU A 28 -22.84 -3.07 -0.73
CA LEU A 28 -21.89 -3.64 -1.69
C LEU A 28 -20.53 -3.97 -1.08
N MET A 29 -20.19 -3.53 0.14
CA MET A 29 -18.82 -3.68 0.64
C MET A 29 -18.34 -5.14 0.63
N ALA A 30 -19.20 -6.12 0.91
CA ALA A 30 -18.82 -7.53 0.96
C ALA A 30 -18.36 -8.05 -0.41
N GLU A 31 -19.00 -7.60 -1.49
CA GLU A 31 -18.62 -7.97 -2.87
C GLU A 31 -17.28 -7.35 -3.29
N PHE A 32 -16.91 -6.22 -2.67
CA PHE A 32 -15.66 -5.52 -2.93
C PHE A 32 -14.55 -5.86 -1.94
N ALA A 33 -14.84 -6.48 -0.81
CA ALA A 33 -13.84 -6.78 0.21
C ALA A 33 -12.72 -7.64 -0.38
N LEU A 34 -11.48 -7.26 -0.12
CA LEU A 34 -10.33 -8.09 -0.49
C LEU A 34 -10.37 -9.39 0.31
N ASP A 35 -10.37 -10.52 -0.40
CA ASP A 35 -10.33 -11.85 0.20
C ASP A 35 -8.89 -12.19 0.61
N PRO A 36 -8.62 -12.43 1.91
CA PRO A 36 -7.28 -12.83 2.37
C PRO A 36 -6.76 -14.12 1.73
N ALA A 37 -7.65 -14.99 1.25
CA ALA A 37 -7.26 -16.21 0.53
C ALA A 37 -6.46 -15.94 -0.75
N LEU A 38 -6.48 -14.70 -1.26
CA LEU A 38 -5.60 -14.27 -2.34
C LEU A 38 -4.11 -14.43 -1.99
N PHE A 39 -3.74 -14.23 -0.72
CA PHE A 39 -2.33 -14.26 -0.28
C PHE A 39 -1.99 -15.48 0.60
N ALA A 40 -2.99 -16.09 1.24
CA ALA A 40 -2.77 -17.22 2.15
C ALA A 40 -1.99 -18.36 1.48
N GLY A 41 -0.90 -18.81 2.13
CA GLY A 41 -0.04 -19.89 1.62
C GLY A 41 0.69 -19.59 0.31
N ARG A 42 0.68 -18.34 -0.17
CA ARG A 42 1.41 -17.91 -1.38
C ARG A 42 2.79 -17.35 -1.03
N ARG A 43 3.68 -17.34 -2.00
CA ARG A 43 4.93 -16.56 -1.96
C ARG A 43 4.66 -15.18 -2.55
N VAL A 44 4.69 -14.16 -1.71
CA VAL A 44 4.30 -12.79 -2.06
C VAL A 44 5.51 -11.86 -1.95
N LEU A 45 5.73 -11.03 -2.97
CA LEU A 45 6.72 -9.94 -2.97
C LEU A 45 5.98 -8.61 -2.95
N ILE A 46 6.20 -7.79 -1.91
CA ILE A 46 5.83 -6.38 -1.91
C ILE A 46 7.02 -5.58 -2.44
N ALA A 47 6.86 -5.00 -3.62
CA ALA A 47 7.84 -4.11 -4.24
C ALA A 47 7.42 -2.65 -4.04
N GLY A 48 7.97 -2.03 -2.99
CA GLY A 48 7.75 -0.64 -2.64
C GLY A 48 8.49 0.35 -3.56
N PRO A 49 8.23 1.66 -3.38
CA PRO A 49 8.68 2.70 -4.31
C PRO A 49 10.05 3.30 -3.98
N ALA A 50 10.72 2.89 -2.89
CA ALA A 50 12.00 3.48 -2.53
C ALA A 50 13.07 3.21 -3.59
N ARG A 51 14.02 4.14 -3.76
CA ARG A 51 15.13 3.99 -4.71
C ARG A 51 16.01 2.76 -4.47
N THR A 52 15.91 2.14 -3.29
CA THR A 52 16.67 0.97 -2.87
C THR A 52 16.06 -0.35 -3.36
N ILE A 53 14.98 -0.30 -4.14
CA ILE A 53 14.27 -1.50 -4.58
C ILE A 53 15.16 -2.48 -5.35
N ASP A 54 15.99 -2.02 -6.29
CA ASP A 54 16.86 -2.91 -7.06
C ASP A 54 17.97 -3.53 -6.18
N SER A 55 18.53 -2.77 -5.24
CA SER A 55 19.52 -3.30 -4.28
C SER A 55 18.88 -4.30 -3.32
N ASP A 56 17.66 -4.05 -2.85
CA ASP A 56 16.92 -4.98 -1.98
C ASP A 56 16.58 -6.30 -2.70
N LEU A 57 16.45 -6.26 -4.03
CA LEU A 57 16.15 -7.42 -4.86
C LEU A 57 17.40 -8.15 -5.36
N ALA A 58 18.61 -7.59 -5.24
CA ALA A 58 19.83 -8.16 -5.82
C ALA A 58 20.19 -9.57 -5.31
N GLY A 59 19.71 -9.96 -4.12
CA GLY A 59 19.87 -11.29 -3.55
C GLY A 59 18.63 -12.18 -3.61
N LEU A 60 17.56 -11.72 -4.27
CA LEU A 60 16.30 -12.42 -4.41
C LEU A 60 16.09 -12.81 -5.87
N ASP A 61 15.43 -13.93 -6.10
CA ASP A 61 14.93 -14.31 -7.42
C ASP A 61 13.43 -13.92 -7.50
N PRO A 62 13.08 -12.79 -8.14
CA PRO A 62 11.70 -12.33 -8.16
C PRO A 62 10.76 -13.28 -8.94
N GLY A 63 11.31 -14.14 -9.80
CA GLY A 63 10.56 -15.17 -10.53
C GLY A 63 9.96 -16.24 -9.62
N ARG A 64 10.47 -16.40 -8.39
CA ARG A 64 9.96 -17.38 -7.41
C ARG A 64 8.71 -16.92 -6.67
N PHE A 65 8.31 -15.66 -6.77
CA PHE A 65 7.10 -15.18 -6.11
C PHE A 65 5.87 -15.43 -7.00
N ASP A 66 4.83 -15.99 -6.40
CA ASP A 66 3.56 -16.25 -7.08
C ASP A 66 2.82 -14.93 -7.35
N LEU A 67 3.02 -13.94 -6.47
CA LEU A 67 2.40 -12.61 -6.57
C LEU A 67 3.43 -11.50 -6.30
N VAL A 68 3.48 -10.53 -7.20
CA VAL A 68 4.15 -9.24 -7.02
C VAL A 68 3.09 -8.18 -6.74
N VAL A 69 3.26 -7.50 -5.61
CA VAL A 69 2.37 -6.46 -5.11
C VAL A 69 3.08 -5.12 -5.19
N ARG A 70 2.47 -4.16 -5.90
CA ARG A 70 3.00 -2.79 -6.03
C ARG A 70 1.97 -1.79 -5.52
N MET A 71 2.36 -0.51 -5.45
CA MET A 71 1.48 0.54 -4.99
C MET A 71 1.56 1.83 -5.79
N ASN A 72 0.42 2.50 -5.94
CA ASN A 72 0.27 3.79 -6.60
C ASN A 72 1.01 3.85 -7.96
N ASN A 73 1.95 4.78 -8.11
CA ASN A 73 2.73 5.01 -9.33
C ASN A 73 3.69 3.85 -9.66
N GLY A 74 3.85 2.88 -8.75
CA GLY A 74 4.63 1.67 -9.01
C GLY A 74 4.11 0.88 -10.21
N LEU A 75 2.84 1.07 -10.61
CA LEU A 75 2.31 0.53 -11.88
C LEU A 75 3.10 0.99 -13.12
N ASP A 76 3.66 2.20 -13.06
CA ASP A 76 4.33 2.89 -14.17
C ASP A 76 5.84 3.01 -13.98
N THR A 77 6.38 2.36 -12.96
CA THR A 77 7.79 2.44 -12.62
C THR A 77 8.47 1.13 -12.97
N PRO A 78 9.46 1.10 -13.88
CA PRO A 78 10.19 -0.12 -14.16
C PRO A 78 11.06 -0.52 -12.95
N ILE A 79 11.19 -1.82 -12.68
CA ILE A 79 12.18 -2.39 -11.76
C ILE A 79 13.07 -3.32 -12.58
N ALA A 80 14.39 -3.08 -12.55
CA ALA A 80 15.34 -3.77 -13.41
C ALA A 80 15.46 -5.27 -13.06
N ALA A 81 15.24 -5.62 -11.80
CA ALA A 81 15.28 -7.00 -11.34
C ALA A 81 14.20 -7.91 -11.97
N PHE A 82 13.15 -7.37 -12.59
CA PHE A 82 12.16 -8.16 -13.34
C PHE A 82 12.52 -8.23 -14.84
N ALA A 83 13.46 -9.10 -15.18
CA ALA A 83 14.04 -9.20 -16.52
C ALA A 83 13.00 -9.28 -17.66
N ASP A 84 12.00 -10.16 -17.54
CA ASP A 84 11.01 -10.39 -18.60
C ASP A 84 9.93 -9.31 -18.68
N ASN A 85 9.58 -8.72 -17.53
CA ASN A 85 8.59 -7.65 -17.46
C ASN A 85 8.94 -6.67 -16.33
N PRO A 86 9.60 -5.53 -16.62
CA PRO A 86 9.99 -4.56 -15.60
C PRO A 86 8.80 -3.91 -14.88
N TYR A 87 7.58 -4.08 -15.40
CA TYR A 87 6.35 -3.57 -14.82
C TYR A 87 5.53 -4.63 -14.06
N ARG A 88 6.01 -5.88 -13.96
CA ARG A 88 5.27 -7.01 -13.37
C ARG A 88 4.59 -6.63 -12.06
N CYS A 89 3.28 -6.85 -12.00
CA CYS A 89 2.43 -6.53 -10.86
C CYS A 89 1.11 -7.30 -10.99
N GLU A 90 0.90 -8.34 -10.19
CA GLU A 90 -0.35 -9.09 -10.17
C GLU A 90 -1.41 -8.39 -9.29
N VAL A 91 -0.97 -7.67 -8.24
CA VAL A 91 -1.85 -6.95 -7.32
C VAL A 91 -1.38 -5.51 -7.11
N LEU A 92 -2.22 -4.53 -7.44
CA LEU A 92 -1.90 -3.11 -7.26
C LEU A 92 -2.71 -2.51 -6.11
N PHE A 93 -2.05 -2.02 -5.07
CA PHE A 93 -2.68 -1.18 -4.04
C PHE A 93 -2.66 0.29 -4.46
N HIS A 94 -3.81 0.96 -4.54
CA HIS A 94 -3.90 2.31 -5.10
C HIS A 94 -4.77 3.24 -4.25
N SER A 95 -4.43 4.53 -4.15
CA SER A 95 -5.25 5.55 -3.46
C SER A 95 -6.43 6.06 -4.30
N LEU A 96 -6.33 5.89 -5.62
CA LEU A 96 -7.19 6.52 -6.63
C LEU A 96 -7.35 8.04 -6.41
N THR A 97 -6.39 8.70 -5.75
CA THR A 97 -6.36 10.16 -5.62
C THR A 97 -5.72 10.79 -6.85
N ARG A 98 -5.78 12.12 -6.95
CA ARG A 98 -5.10 12.88 -8.02
C ARG A 98 -3.58 12.97 -7.81
N ASP A 99 -3.11 12.63 -6.61
CA ASP A 99 -1.69 12.65 -6.26
C ASP A 99 -0.94 11.42 -6.81
N ALA A 100 -1.68 10.44 -7.32
CA ALA A 100 -1.14 9.30 -8.04
C ALA A 100 -1.47 9.41 -9.53
N ARG A 101 -0.60 8.85 -10.38
CA ARG A 101 -0.81 8.77 -11.82
C ARG A 101 -2.12 8.03 -12.11
N PRO A 102 -2.85 8.41 -13.17
CA PRO A 102 -4.08 7.73 -13.54
C PRO A 102 -3.84 6.26 -13.87
N VAL A 103 -4.62 5.37 -13.26
CA VAL A 103 -4.66 3.95 -13.64
C VAL A 103 -5.47 3.80 -14.93
N THR A 104 -4.86 3.25 -15.97
CA THR A 104 -5.49 2.98 -17.27
C THR A 104 -5.56 1.46 -17.54
N PRO A 105 -6.53 0.97 -18.34
CA PRO A 105 -6.57 -0.43 -18.75
C PRO A 105 -5.28 -0.91 -19.43
N GLU A 106 -4.65 -0.04 -20.22
CA GLU A 106 -3.38 -0.34 -20.89
C GLU A 106 -2.26 -0.62 -19.88
N HIS A 107 -2.08 0.25 -18.89
CA HIS A 107 -1.04 0.07 -17.87
C HIS A 107 -1.30 -1.17 -17.01
N LEU A 108 -2.58 -1.44 -16.68
CA LEU A 108 -2.97 -2.66 -15.96
C LEU A 108 -2.60 -3.93 -16.76
N ARG A 109 -2.92 -3.97 -18.07
CA ARG A 109 -2.58 -5.10 -18.93
C ARG A 109 -1.08 -5.28 -19.10
N ARG A 110 -0.34 -4.19 -19.35
CA ARG A 110 1.15 -4.20 -19.48
C ARG A 110 1.81 -4.82 -18.25
N ALA A 111 1.34 -4.45 -17.06
CA ALA A 111 1.89 -4.92 -15.80
C ALA A 111 1.39 -6.32 -15.38
N GLY A 112 0.30 -6.81 -15.99
CA GLY A 112 -0.32 -8.09 -15.60
C GLY A 112 -1.22 -8.00 -14.37
N VAL A 113 -1.81 -6.83 -14.09
CA VAL A 113 -2.62 -6.60 -12.89
C VAL A 113 -3.95 -7.34 -12.97
N ALA A 114 -4.05 -8.44 -12.20
CA ALA A 114 -5.27 -9.19 -12.03
C ALA A 114 -6.19 -8.57 -10.97
N THR A 115 -5.63 -7.93 -9.94
CA THR A 115 -6.40 -7.32 -8.86
C THR A 115 -5.93 -5.89 -8.54
N LEU A 116 -6.84 -4.93 -8.66
CA LEU A 116 -6.67 -3.56 -8.17
C LEU A 116 -7.34 -3.44 -6.79
N VAL A 117 -6.57 -3.06 -5.77
CA VAL A 117 -7.04 -2.86 -4.40
C VAL A 117 -7.06 -1.36 -4.09
N HIS A 118 -8.24 -0.79 -3.91
CA HIS A 118 -8.39 0.60 -3.47
C HIS A 118 -8.36 0.68 -1.94
N ARG A 119 -7.42 1.46 -1.37
CA ARG A 119 -7.47 1.77 0.07
C ARG A 119 -8.61 2.76 0.33
N VAL A 120 -9.61 2.36 1.12
CA VAL A 120 -10.79 3.20 1.40
C VAL A 120 -10.66 3.75 2.82
N PRO A 121 -10.06 4.94 3.04
CA PRO A 121 -9.81 5.47 4.38
C PRO A 121 -11.08 5.91 5.11
N LYS A 122 -12.16 6.17 4.37
CA LYS A 122 -13.47 6.59 4.90
C LYS A 122 -14.57 6.03 4.00
N ARG A 123 -15.74 5.73 4.56
CA ARG A 123 -16.90 5.21 3.79
C ARG A 123 -17.30 6.12 2.62
N SER A 124 -17.11 7.44 2.73
CA SER A 124 -17.39 8.39 1.66
C SER A 124 -16.52 8.20 0.42
N VAL A 125 -15.30 7.66 0.59
CA VAL A 125 -14.36 7.39 -0.50
C VAL A 125 -14.80 6.18 -1.33
N PHE A 126 -15.69 5.33 -0.80
CA PHE A 126 -16.23 4.18 -1.54
C PHE A 126 -16.98 4.56 -2.82
N LEU A 127 -17.58 5.76 -2.89
CA LEU A 127 -18.19 6.24 -4.13
C LEU A 127 -17.15 6.35 -5.26
N ARG A 128 -15.90 6.67 -4.93
CA ARG A 128 -14.81 6.70 -5.91
C ARG A 128 -14.50 5.30 -6.43
N THR A 129 -14.49 4.28 -5.56
CA THR A 129 -14.35 2.88 -5.97
C THR A 129 -15.40 2.52 -7.02
N ILE A 130 -16.67 2.80 -6.71
CA ILE A 130 -17.78 2.46 -7.60
C ILE A 130 -17.71 3.24 -8.91
N ALA A 131 -17.37 4.52 -8.87
CA ALA A 131 -17.24 5.35 -10.07
C ALA A 131 -16.09 4.90 -10.99
N PHE A 132 -15.05 4.27 -10.43
CA PHE A 132 -13.88 3.80 -11.16
C PHE A 132 -14.13 2.52 -11.98
N LEU A 133 -15.18 1.75 -11.70
CA LEU A 133 -15.48 0.48 -12.37
C LEU A 133 -15.52 0.57 -13.91
N ASP A 134 -15.96 1.69 -14.48
CA ASP A 134 -16.05 1.84 -15.94
C ASP A 134 -14.70 2.10 -16.62
N ARG A 135 -13.67 2.39 -15.82
CA ARG A 135 -12.30 2.61 -16.29
C ARG A 135 -11.42 1.38 -16.10
N LEU A 136 -11.98 0.32 -15.51
CA LEU A 136 -11.25 -0.90 -15.20
C LEU A 136 -11.23 -1.80 -16.43
N ASP A 137 -10.11 -2.47 -16.66
CA ASP A 137 -10.06 -3.56 -17.62
C ASP A 137 -11.03 -4.68 -17.18
N PRO A 138 -11.82 -5.29 -18.09
CA PRO A 138 -12.76 -6.34 -17.73
C PRO A 138 -12.14 -7.56 -17.04
N ALA A 139 -10.85 -7.84 -17.29
CA ALA A 139 -10.13 -8.95 -16.66
C ALA A 139 -9.59 -8.59 -15.26
N THR A 140 -9.49 -7.31 -14.92
CA THR A 140 -9.00 -6.87 -13.61
C THR A 140 -10.15 -6.81 -12.60
N ARG A 141 -9.93 -7.38 -11.41
CA ARG A 141 -10.88 -7.30 -10.29
C ARG A 141 -10.61 -6.04 -9.47
N LEU A 142 -11.66 -5.28 -9.15
CA LEU A 142 -11.57 -4.18 -8.18
C LEU A 142 -11.97 -4.67 -6.79
N ARG A 143 -11.10 -4.47 -5.82
CA ARG A 143 -11.28 -4.79 -4.41
C ARG A 143 -10.99 -3.58 -3.53
N ILE A 144 -11.40 -3.66 -2.27
CA ILE A 144 -11.13 -2.64 -1.26
C ILE A 144 -10.50 -3.27 -0.03
N VAL A 145 -9.67 -2.48 0.64
CA VAL A 145 -9.42 -2.69 2.06
C VAL A 145 -10.58 -2.03 2.83
N PRO A 146 -11.32 -2.78 3.68
CA PRO A 146 -12.42 -2.22 4.46
C PRO A 146 -11.98 -1.05 5.35
N VAL A 147 -12.89 -0.11 5.59
CA VAL A 147 -12.63 1.08 6.42
C VAL A 147 -12.20 0.69 7.84
N ASP A 148 -12.79 -0.37 8.39
CA ASP A 148 -12.50 -0.80 9.77
C ASP A 148 -11.05 -1.25 9.94
N HIS A 149 -10.43 -1.83 8.88
CA HIS A 149 -9.00 -2.16 8.87
C HIS A 149 -8.13 -0.90 8.88
N TYR A 150 -8.53 0.11 8.10
CA TYR A 150 -7.86 1.42 8.08
C TYR A 150 -7.93 2.12 9.44
N ASP A 151 -9.11 2.12 10.06
CA ASP A 151 -9.34 2.74 11.38
C ASP A 151 -8.55 2.00 12.48
N ALA A 152 -8.42 0.68 12.40
CA ALA A 152 -7.56 -0.09 13.29
C ALA A 152 -6.08 0.33 13.17
N LEU A 153 -5.55 0.40 11.94
CA LEU A 153 -4.18 0.87 11.71
C LEU A 153 -3.96 2.31 12.18
N SER A 154 -4.90 3.20 11.89
CA SER A 154 -4.80 4.60 12.31
C SER A 154 -4.76 4.73 13.83
N ARG A 155 -5.56 3.94 14.57
CA ARG A 155 -5.47 3.87 16.03
C ARG A 155 -4.11 3.35 16.52
N SER A 156 -3.57 2.31 15.90
CA SER A 156 -2.22 1.81 16.23
C SER A 156 -1.12 2.84 15.97
N LEU A 157 -1.33 3.76 15.03
CA LEU A 157 -0.43 4.89 14.78
C LEU A 157 -0.70 6.09 15.71
N GLY A 158 -1.68 6.01 16.61
CA GLY A 158 -2.09 7.13 17.48
C GLY A 158 -2.81 8.25 16.74
N GLY A 159 -3.66 7.89 15.77
CA GLY A 159 -4.52 8.80 15.02
C GLY A 159 -3.96 9.26 13.67
N TYR A 160 -2.70 8.93 13.35
CA TYR A 160 -2.13 9.24 12.04
C TYR A 160 -2.72 8.36 10.94
N SER A 161 -2.68 8.86 9.72
CA SER A 161 -3.16 8.19 8.52
C SER A 161 -2.12 7.16 8.07
N PRO A 162 -2.42 5.86 7.93
CA PRO A 162 -1.46 4.89 7.40
C PRO A 162 -1.19 5.13 5.90
N THR A 163 0.06 4.95 5.48
CA THR A 163 0.42 4.94 4.05
C THR A 163 -0.25 3.80 3.28
N THR A 164 -0.32 3.92 1.95
CA THR A 164 -0.71 2.78 1.09
C THR A 164 0.17 1.57 1.37
N GLY A 165 1.47 1.79 1.60
CA GLY A 165 2.42 0.74 1.87
C GLY A 165 2.11 -0.03 3.15
N LEU A 166 1.88 0.67 4.27
CA LEU A 166 1.52 0.02 5.52
C LEU A 166 0.16 -0.70 5.43
N VAL A 167 -0.83 -0.10 4.76
CA VAL A 167 -2.12 -0.76 4.51
C VAL A 167 -1.91 -2.06 3.72
N CYS A 168 -1.10 -2.04 2.66
CA CYS A 168 -0.75 -3.22 1.87
C CYS A 168 -0.08 -4.31 2.72
N ALA A 169 1.01 -3.97 3.41
CA ALA A 169 1.76 -4.91 4.22
C ALA A 169 0.93 -5.52 5.34
N SER A 170 0.11 -4.73 6.04
CA SER A 170 -0.73 -5.22 7.13
C SER A 170 -1.78 -6.23 6.68
N VAL A 171 -2.41 -6.04 5.53
CA VAL A 171 -3.39 -6.99 5.00
C VAL A 171 -2.72 -8.30 4.62
N ILE A 172 -1.56 -8.24 3.96
CA ILE A 172 -0.84 -9.43 3.52
C ILE A 172 -0.27 -10.18 4.73
N LEU A 173 0.33 -9.51 5.72
CA LEU A 173 0.82 -10.14 6.95
C LEU A 173 -0.29 -10.81 7.77
N GLN A 174 -1.53 -10.32 7.70
CA GLN A 174 -2.68 -10.94 8.36
C GLN A 174 -3.25 -12.13 7.57
N ALA A 175 -3.08 -12.15 6.25
CA ALA A 175 -3.51 -13.25 5.40
C ALA A 175 -2.63 -14.52 5.51
N LEU A 176 -1.50 -14.44 6.22
CA LEU A 176 -0.57 -15.56 6.45
C LEU A 176 -0.09 -16.22 5.14
N PRO A 177 0.67 -15.49 4.30
CA PRO A 177 1.38 -16.09 3.17
C PRO A 177 2.38 -17.13 3.67
N ASP A 178 2.80 -18.03 2.79
CA ASP A 178 3.90 -18.96 3.09
C ASP A 178 5.22 -18.17 3.25
N THR A 179 5.49 -17.32 2.26
CA THR A 179 6.64 -16.42 2.23
C THR A 179 6.20 -15.02 1.88
N LEU A 180 6.72 -14.02 2.59
CA LEU A 180 6.54 -12.60 2.29
C LEU A 180 7.89 -11.90 2.21
N ALA A 181 8.23 -11.36 1.04
CA ALA A 181 9.32 -10.42 0.89
C ALA A 181 8.80 -8.98 0.87
N ILE A 182 9.43 -8.08 1.64
CA ILE A 182 9.13 -6.65 1.64
C ILE A 182 10.40 -5.89 1.26
N CYS A 183 10.39 -5.28 0.07
CA CYS A 183 11.53 -4.57 -0.52
C CYS A 183 11.11 -3.15 -0.90
N GLY A 184 12.05 -2.19 -0.93
CA GLY A 184 11.77 -0.82 -1.35
C GLY A 184 10.85 -0.04 -0.38
N PHE A 185 10.92 -0.35 0.92
CA PHE A 185 10.16 0.29 2.00
C PHE A 185 11.12 1.00 2.98
N THR A 186 11.41 2.27 2.75
CA THR A 186 12.33 3.04 3.60
C THR A 186 11.62 4.08 4.49
N PHE A 187 10.30 3.99 4.65
CA PHE A 187 9.51 4.92 5.49
C PHE A 187 9.81 6.40 5.20
N PHE A 188 10.00 6.75 3.93
CA PHE A 188 10.37 8.10 3.47
C PHE A 188 11.73 8.61 3.99
N ASP A 189 12.60 7.74 4.53
CA ASP A 189 14.00 8.04 4.86
C ASP A 189 14.87 8.14 3.59
N THR A 190 14.39 7.58 2.48
CA THR A 190 14.97 7.79 1.14
C THR A 190 13.92 8.28 0.16
N ARG A 191 14.36 8.98 -0.88
CA ARG A 191 13.54 9.31 -2.04
C ARG A 191 13.06 8.06 -2.77
N TYR A 192 12.05 8.26 -3.60
CA TYR A 192 11.55 7.23 -4.47
C TYR A 192 12.52 6.92 -5.61
N VAL A 193 12.35 5.75 -6.21
CA VAL A 193 13.02 5.38 -7.45
C VAL A 193 12.67 6.36 -8.57
N ALA A 194 13.57 6.51 -9.53
CA ALA A 194 13.38 7.41 -10.67
C ALA A 194 12.04 7.14 -11.37
N HIS A 195 11.40 8.22 -11.83
CA HIS A 195 10.09 8.20 -12.49
C HIS A 195 8.91 7.75 -11.65
N TYR A 196 9.06 7.53 -10.34
CA TYR A 196 7.91 7.28 -9.46
C TYR A 196 7.15 8.59 -9.15
N ASP A 197 7.88 9.66 -8.83
CA ASP A 197 7.34 11.00 -8.60
C ASP A 197 8.37 12.03 -9.08
N ASP A 198 8.06 12.72 -10.17
CA ASP A 198 8.98 13.65 -10.83
C ASP A 198 9.29 14.90 -9.99
N ALA A 199 8.52 15.14 -8.92
CA ALA A 199 8.79 16.20 -7.96
C ALA A 199 9.81 15.79 -6.87
N ASP A 200 10.16 14.51 -6.76
CA ASP A 200 11.02 13.97 -5.70
C ASP A 200 12.51 14.05 -6.08
N ARG A 201 13.19 15.09 -5.61
CA ARG A 201 14.56 15.43 -6.06
C ARG A 201 15.65 14.82 -5.17
N SER A 202 15.49 14.84 -3.85
CA SER A 202 16.46 14.33 -2.89
C SER A 202 15.80 13.68 -1.68
N ASP A 203 16.54 12.87 -0.92
CA ASP A 203 16.04 12.23 0.31
C ASP A 203 15.57 13.28 1.34
N ALA A 204 16.27 14.41 1.41
CA ALA A 204 15.91 15.53 2.28
C ALA A 204 14.58 16.16 1.88
N ASP A 205 14.33 16.35 0.57
CA ASP A 205 13.07 16.87 0.06
C ASP A 205 11.91 15.93 0.37
N THR A 206 12.11 14.61 0.20
CA THR A 206 11.12 13.59 0.53
C THR A 206 10.74 13.67 2.01
N ALA A 207 11.75 13.66 2.89
CA ALA A 207 11.54 13.74 4.33
C ALA A 207 10.85 15.06 4.74
N GLN A 208 11.26 16.19 4.18
CA GLN A 208 10.67 17.50 4.45
C GLN A 208 9.20 17.56 3.99
N ARG A 209 8.90 17.06 2.79
CA ARG A 209 7.54 17.03 2.23
C ARG A 209 6.60 16.17 3.07
N VAL A 210 7.05 15.01 3.51
CA VAL A 210 6.24 14.11 4.35
C VAL A 210 5.98 14.74 5.72
N ARG A 211 7.01 15.37 6.31
CA ARG A 211 6.87 16.12 7.56
C ARG A 211 5.90 17.30 7.42
N SER A 212 6.00 18.08 6.33
CA SER A 212 5.16 19.26 6.13
C SER A 212 3.68 18.93 5.88
N GLN A 213 3.39 17.77 5.30
CA GLN A 213 2.02 17.28 5.15
C GLN A 213 1.40 16.88 6.50
N GLY A 214 2.20 16.46 7.49
CA GLY A 214 1.74 16.16 8.85
C GLY A 214 0.72 15.01 8.97
N HIS A 215 0.34 14.37 7.86
CA HIS A 215 -0.69 13.33 7.83
C HIS A 215 -0.16 11.94 8.23
N HIS A 216 1.15 11.72 8.07
CA HIS A 216 1.82 10.45 8.29
C HIS A 216 2.84 10.57 9.42
N ALA A 217 3.06 9.46 10.14
CA ALA A 217 4.11 9.36 11.16
C ALA A 217 5.04 8.19 10.79
N PRO A 218 6.05 8.43 9.93
CA PRO A 218 6.86 7.35 9.38
C PRO A 218 7.56 6.49 10.44
N HIS A 219 7.95 7.11 11.55
CA HIS A 219 8.55 6.40 12.69
C HIS A 219 7.59 5.38 13.31
N ARG A 220 6.33 5.77 13.56
CA ARG A 220 5.30 4.86 14.04
C ARG A 220 4.95 3.80 13.03
N GLU A 221 4.94 4.14 11.74
CA GLU A 221 4.70 3.14 10.68
C GLU A 221 5.78 2.05 10.67
N ALA A 222 7.05 2.42 10.88
CA ALA A 222 8.14 1.46 11.02
C ALA A 222 7.93 0.55 12.24
N GLY A 223 7.66 1.12 13.42
CA GLY A 223 7.39 0.34 14.63
C GLY A 223 6.20 -0.62 14.50
N VAL A 224 5.10 -0.15 13.92
CA VAL A 224 3.90 -0.98 13.65
C VAL A 224 4.22 -2.08 12.65
N LEU A 225 4.93 -1.78 11.55
CA LEU A 225 5.30 -2.79 10.56
C LEU A 225 6.19 -3.87 11.19
N MET A 226 7.24 -3.49 11.93
CA MET A 226 8.15 -4.44 12.56
C MET A 226 7.43 -5.32 13.60
N THR A 227 6.48 -4.76 14.34
CA THR A 227 5.62 -5.53 15.24
C THR A 227 4.80 -6.57 14.48
N MET A 228 4.14 -6.18 13.38
CA MET A 228 3.36 -7.10 12.56
C MET A 228 4.22 -8.19 11.91
N VAL A 229 5.45 -7.85 11.50
CA VAL A 229 6.43 -8.81 10.98
C VAL A 229 6.79 -9.85 12.04
N GLY A 230 7.09 -9.41 13.27
CA GLY A 230 7.37 -10.32 14.39
C GLY A 230 6.20 -11.27 14.68
N GLN A 231 4.97 -10.74 14.68
CA GLN A 231 3.76 -11.55 14.87
C GLN A 231 3.50 -12.54 13.73
N ALA A 232 3.80 -12.18 12.49
CA ALA A 232 3.66 -13.09 11.35
C ALA A 232 4.71 -14.22 11.41
N ARG A 233 5.97 -13.89 11.73
CA ARG A 233 7.04 -14.89 11.95
C ARG A 233 6.69 -15.85 13.07
N ALA A 234 6.15 -15.34 14.20
CA ALA A 234 5.69 -16.18 15.30
C ALA A 234 4.52 -17.12 14.92
N ARG A 235 3.81 -16.82 13.83
CA ARG A 235 2.73 -17.66 13.26
C ARG A 235 3.22 -18.55 12.10
N GLY A 236 4.53 -18.65 11.88
CA GLY A 236 5.14 -19.54 10.88
C GLY A 236 5.33 -18.94 9.49
N VAL A 237 5.07 -17.64 9.30
CA VAL A 237 5.31 -16.98 8.00
C VAL A 237 6.80 -16.71 7.82
N THR A 238 7.37 -17.09 6.68
CA THR A 238 8.73 -16.69 6.31
C THR A 238 8.71 -15.24 5.82
N VAL A 239 9.11 -14.30 6.68
CA VAL A 239 9.18 -12.87 6.30
C VAL A 239 10.62 -12.44 6.03
N MET A 240 10.89 -12.06 4.78
CA MET A 240 12.14 -11.49 4.29
C MET A 240 11.99 -9.98 4.17
N LEU A 241 12.93 -9.23 4.75
CA LEU A 241 12.97 -7.78 4.60
C LEU A 241 14.20 -7.42 3.78
N GLY A 242 14.03 -6.57 2.77
CA GLY A 242 15.15 -5.98 2.03
C GLY A 242 16.12 -5.29 2.99
N GLN A 243 17.41 -5.30 2.67
CA GLN A 243 18.44 -4.76 3.54
C GLN A 243 18.15 -3.28 3.90
N ALA A 244 17.77 -2.46 2.91
CA ALA A 244 17.46 -1.05 3.16
C ALA A 244 16.20 -0.86 4.02
N VAL A 245 15.26 -1.82 4.00
CA VAL A 245 14.07 -1.81 4.85
C VAL A 245 14.46 -2.05 6.32
N GLN A 246 15.34 -3.02 6.57
CA GLN A 246 15.86 -3.32 7.90
C GLN A 246 16.63 -2.13 8.46
N GLU A 247 17.60 -1.62 7.70
CA GLU A 247 18.42 -0.47 8.12
C GLU A 247 17.57 0.79 8.36
N ALA A 248 16.55 1.05 7.53
CA ALA A 248 15.65 2.18 7.74
C ALA A 248 14.84 2.04 9.04
N ALA A 249 14.34 0.84 9.35
CA ALA A 249 13.64 0.59 10.60
C ALA A 249 14.56 0.74 11.83
N GLU A 250 15.80 0.26 11.74
CA GLU A 250 16.81 0.39 12.79
C GLU A 250 17.18 1.85 13.05
N ARG A 251 17.50 2.62 12.01
CA ARG A 251 17.80 4.07 12.14
C ARG A 251 16.66 4.85 12.76
N ILE A 252 15.42 4.51 12.41
CA ILE A 252 14.23 5.13 13.02
C ILE A 252 14.16 4.81 14.51
N ALA A 253 14.33 3.53 14.88
CA ALA A 253 14.29 3.11 16.28
C ALA A 253 15.43 3.75 17.11
N GLU A 254 16.61 3.92 16.54
CA GLU A 254 17.73 4.62 17.18
C GLU A 254 17.43 6.10 17.42
N ARG A 255 16.85 6.80 16.43
CA ARG A 255 16.45 8.20 16.57
C ARG A 255 15.40 8.39 17.65
N GLU A 256 14.45 7.46 17.78
CA GLU A 256 13.44 7.50 18.85
C GLU A 256 14.08 7.32 20.23
N ARG A 257 14.96 6.32 20.40
CA ARG A 257 15.70 6.12 21.66
C ARG A 257 16.53 7.34 22.04
N ALA A 258 17.14 8.02 21.07
CA ALA A 258 17.91 9.23 21.30
C ALA A 258 17.04 10.47 21.63
N ALA A 259 15.78 10.48 21.22
CA ALA A 259 14.84 11.58 21.45
C ALA A 259 14.04 11.43 22.76
N GLU A 260 14.04 10.25 23.40
CA GLU A 260 13.45 10.07 24.71
C GLU A 260 14.19 10.94 25.75
N PRO A 261 13.50 11.84 26.46
CA PRO A 261 14.15 12.67 27.46
C PRO A 261 14.79 11.77 28.52
N MET A 262 16.10 11.96 28.77
CA MET A 262 16.79 11.21 29.82
C MET A 262 15.95 11.26 31.10
N PRO A 263 15.68 10.10 31.74
CA PRO A 263 14.94 10.10 32.99
C PRO A 263 15.66 11.04 33.95
N ARG A 264 14.93 12.04 34.46
CA ARG A 264 15.46 12.96 35.46
C ARG A 264 15.97 12.09 36.61
N ARG A 265 17.28 12.12 36.86
CA ARG A 265 17.86 11.42 38.02
C ARG A 265 17.16 11.96 39.28
N PRO A 266 16.75 11.07 40.20
CA PRO A 266 16.04 11.46 41.42
C PRO A 266 16.86 12.43 42.28
#